data_AF-A0A2K8ZAC9-F1
#
_entry.id   AF-A0A2K8ZAC9-F1
#
_cell.length_a   1.000
_cell.length_b   1.000
_cell.length_c   1.000
_cell.angle_alpha   90.00
_cell.angle_beta   90.00
_cell.angle_gamma   90.00
#
_symmetry.space_group_name_H-M   'P 1'
#
loop_
_entity.id
_entity.type
_entity.pdbx_description
1 polymer ?
#
loop_
_entity_poly.entity_id
_entity_poly.type
_entity_poly.pdbx_seq_one_letter_code
_entity_poly.pdbx_strand_id
1 'polypeptide(L)'
;MKLNERIDRHVVGTTLNPVLVKGFFQTPPHYYQWGLSHQIDQRSLDQLNATDLFEFYLRFYLTSRHKTLQAVLREVRVFAQKDANAAHHLIVYSLEDTRQHLLSLEWYELLPRLELAKEHALALAPDVADQLRPRIIGCLEASY
;
A
#
# COMPACT_ATOMS: atom_id res chain seq x y z
N MET A 1 -7.79 -14.62 15.80
CA MET A 1 -8.73 -13.50 16.03
C MET A 1 -9.51 -13.31 14.74
N LYS A 2 -10.85 -13.27 14.82
CA LYS A 2 -11.73 -13.04 13.66
C LYS A 2 -11.67 -11.57 13.24
N LEU A 3 -12.00 -11.27 11.98
CA LEU A 3 -11.96 -9.90 11.44
C LEU A 3 -12.81 -8.93 12.28
N ASN A 4 -14.04 -9.32 12.64
CA ASN A 4 -14.94 -8.48 13.44
C ASN A 4 -14.37 -8.16 14.83
N GLU A 5 -13.77 -9.15 15.52
CA GLU A 5 -13.11 -8.93 16.81
C GLU A 5 -11.94 -7.94 16.73
N ARG A 6 -11.28 -7.86 15.57
CA ARG A 6 -10.22 -6.86 15.33
C ARG A 6 -10.81 -5.47 15.15
N ILE A 7 -11.87 -5.36 14.34
CA ILE A 7 -12.56 -4.10 14.08
C ILE A 7 -13.06 -3.51 15.40
N ASP A 8 -13.71 -4.32 16.23
CA ASP A 8 -14.25 -3.89 17.52
C ASP A 8 -13.16 -3.28 18.41
N ARG A 9 -11.97 -3.89 18.48
CA ARG A 9 -10.85 -3.34 19.27
C ARG A 9 -10.38 -1.96 18.82
N HIS A 10 -10.56 -1.62 17.55
CA HIS A 10 -10.13 -0.34 17.00
C HIS A 10 -11.23 0.72 17.01
N VAL A 11 -12.49 0.29 16.95
CA VAL A 11 -13.65 1.18 16.92
C VAL A 11 -14.17 1.51 18.33
N VAL A 12 -13.96 0.63 19.31
CA VAL A 12 -14.42 0.85 20.68
C VAL A 12 -13.75 2.11 21.26
N GLY A 13 -14.57 3.11 21.57
CA GLY A 13 -14.12 4.38 22.16
C GLY A 13 -13.53 5.38 21.17
N THR A 14 -13.65 5.14 19.85
CA THR A 14 -13.18 6.05 18.80
C THR A 14 -14.35 6.56 17.96
N THR A 15 -14.09 7.56 17.10
CA THR A 15 -15.07 8.10 16.13
C THR A 15 -15.08 7.33 14.80
N LEU A 16 -14.27 6.27 14.69
CA LEU A 16 -14.10 5.52 13.45
C LEU A 16 -15.40 4.82 13.04
N ASN A 17 -15.74 4.89 11.75
CA ASN A 17 -16.89 4.16 11.23
C ASN A 17 -16.55 2.67 11.03
N PRO A 18 -17.21 1.73 11.74
CA PRO A 18 -16.88 0.30 11.66
C PRO A 18 -17.08 -0.30 10.27
N VAL A 19 -18.02 0.21 9.48
CA VAL A 19 -18.26 -0.25 8.11
C VAL A 19 -17.10 0.12 7.20
N LEU A 20 -16.60 1.35 7.33
CA LEU A 20 -15.48 1.83 6.53
C LEU A 20 -14.15 1.17 6.96
N VAL A 21 -13.95 0.98 8.27
CA VAL A 21 -12.81 0.20 8.82
C VAL A 21 -12.85 -1.25 8.32
N LYS A 22 -14.03 -1.87 8.24
CA LYS A 22 -14.18 -3.19 7.64
C LYS A 22 -13.81 -3.17 6.15
N GLY A 23 -14.27 -2.16 5.41
CA GLY A 23 -13.93 -1.93 4.01
C GLY A 23 -12.41 -1.87 3.81
N PHE A 24 -11.70 -1.11 4.64
CA PHE A 24 -10.24 -1.04 4.61
C PHE A 24 -9.54 -2.40 4.67
N PHE A 25 -10.07 -3.39 5.40
CA PHE A 25 -9.49 -4.73 5.43
C PHE A 25 -9.89 -5.63 4.27
N GLN A 26 -10.99 -5.32 3.58
CA GLN A 26 -11.61 -6.19 2.59
C GLN A 26 -11.45 -5.71 1.15
N THR A 27 -11.18 -4.42 0.94
CA THR A 27 -10.99 -3.86 -0.40
C THR A 27 -9.75 -4.49 -1.04
N PRO A 28 -9.88 -5.23 -2.15
CA PRO A 28 -8.70 -5.76 -2.84
C PRO A 28 -7.84 -4.61 -3.38
N PRO A 29 -6.52 -4.78 -3.45
CA PRO A 29 -5.66 -3.79 -4.08
C PRO A 29 -5.97 -3.67 -5.58
N HIS A 30 -5.94 -2.46 -6.13
CA HIS A 30 -6.25 -2.19 -7.55
C HIS A 30 -5.00 -2.16 -8.45
N TYR A 31 -3.95 -2.89 -8.07
CA TYR A 31 -2.63 -2.79 -8.70
C TYR A 31 -2.61 -3.08 -10.19
N TYR A 32 -3.36 -4.08 -10.62
CA TYR A 32 -3.37 -4.48 -12.01
C TYR A 32 -4.00 -3.39 -12.90
N GLN A 33 -5.13 -2.82 -12.47
CA GLN A 33 -5.79 -1.72 -13.19
C GLN A 33 -4.93 -0.45 -13.19
N TRP A 34 -4.30 -0.13 -12.06
CA TRP A 34 -3.37 0.99 -11.97
C TRP A 34 -2.14 0.77 -12.85
N GLY A 35 -1.55 -0.43 -12.86
CA GLY A 35 -0.39 -0.75 -13.68
C GLY A 35 -0.70 -0.67 -15.17
N LEU A 36 -1.90 -1.14 -15.58
CA LEU A 36 -2.38 -1.00 -16.96
C LEU A 36 -2.52 0.47 -17.37
N SER A 37 -3.12 1.32 -16.52
CA SER A 37 -3.28 2.75 -16.84
C SER A 37 -1.94 3.48 -16.93
N HIS A 38 -0.89 2.94 -16.28
CA HIS A 38 0.46 3.48 -16.25
C HIS A 38 1.42 2.81 -17.24
N GLN A 39 0.91 1.94 -18.12
CA GLN A 39 1.70 1.25 -19.17
C GLN A 39 2.88 0.43 -18.63
N ILE A 40 2.70 -0.19 -17.46
CA ILE A 40 3.68 -1.12 -16.90
C ILE A 40 3.77 -2.36 -17.81
N ASP A 41 4.98 -2.88 -18.01
CA ASP A 41 5.21 -4.04 -18.86
C ASP A 41 4.42 -5.27 -18.37
N GLN A 42 3.98 -6.13 -19.29
CA GLN A 42 3.14 -7.30 -18.95
C GLN A 42 3.83 -8.24 -17.97
N ARG A 43 5.15 -8.42 -18.08
CA ARG A 43 5.91 -9.27 -17.15
C ARG A 43 5.89 -8.70 -15.73
N SER A 44 5.95 -7.38 -15.61
CA SER A 44 5.84 -6.65 -14.35
C SER A 44 4.41 -6.72 -13.81
N LEU A 45 3.39 -6.61 -14.68
CA LEU A 45 1.96 -6.81 -14.37
C LEU A 45 1.65 -8.24 -13.85
N ASP A 46 2.35 -9.25 -14.34
CA ASP A 46 2.19 -10.63 -13.87
C ASP A 46 2.84 -10.85 -12.49
N GLN A 47 3.99 -10.24 -12.23
CA GLN A 47 4.58 -10.21 -10.87
C GLN A 47 3.71 -9.41 -9.91
N LEU A 48 3.04 -8.39 -10.43
CA LEU A 48 2.09 -7.55 -9.73
C LEU A 48 0.92 -8.30 -9.12
N ASN A 49 0.35 -9.25 -9.88
CA ASN A 49 -0.69 -10.16 -9.38
C ASN A 49 -0.19 -11.00 -8.18
N ALA A 50 1.12 -11.25 -8.07
CA ALA A 50 1.72 -11.91 -6.91
C ALA A 50 2.00 -10.95 -5.73
N THR A 51 1.82 -9.64 -5.92
CA THR A 51 2.16 -8.57 -4.93
C THR A 51 0.98 -8.24 -4.01
N ASP A 52 -0.19 -8.88 -4.18
CA ASP A 52 -1.35 -8.78 -3.28
C ASP A 52 -1.03 -9.01 -1.80
N LEU A 53 0.06 -9.76 -1.53
CA LEU A 53 0.54 -10.00 -0.18
C LEU A 53 1.16 -8.76 0.48
N PHE A 54 1.74 -7.82 -0.28
CA PHE A 54 2.35 -6.62 0.28
C PHE A 54 1.31 -5.74 0.99
N GLU A 55 0.24 -5.33 0.31
CA GLU A 55 -0.79 -4.49 0.95
C GLU A 55 -1.46 -5.20 2.10
N PHE A 56 -1.73 -6.50 1.93
CA PHE A 56 -2.29 -7.31 2.99
C PHE A 56 -1.41 -7.24 4.25
N TYR A 57 -0.10 -7.45 4.11
CA TYR A 57 0.82 -7.34 5.24
C TYR A 57 0.97 -5.90 5.74
N LEU A 58 0.89 -4.89 4.87
CA LEU A 58 0.95 -3.48 5.24
C LEU A 58 -0.25 -3.09 6.12
N ARG A 59 -1.47 -3.36 5.67
CA ARG A 59 -2.71 -3.10 6.42
C ARG A 59 -2.74 -3.87 7.75
N PHE A 60 -2.23 -5.10 7.74
CA PHE A 60 -2.08 -5.90 8.98
C PHE A 60 -0.99 -5.33 9.89
N TYR A 61 0.09 -4.79 9.34
CA TYR A 61 1.13 -4.13 10.11
C TYR A 61 0.63 -2.89 10.84
N LEU A 62 -0.10 -2.03 10.14
CA LEU A 62 -0.67 -0.82 10.72
C LEU A 62 -1.57 -1.14 11.92
N THR A 63 -2.38 -2.19 11.80
CA THR A 63 -3.47 -2.54 12.74
C THR A 63 -3.09 -3.64 13.75
N SER A 64 -1.83 -4.09 13.79
CA SER A 64 -1.37 -5.08 14.77
C SER A 64 0.02 -4.75 15.33
N ARG A 65 0.66 -5.69 16.04
CA ARG A 65 1.98 -5.48 16.67
C ARG A 65 3.14 -5.81 15.71
N HIS A 66 4.28 -5.14 15.93
CA HIS A 66 5.57 -5.07 15.20
C HIS A 66 6.06 -6.25 14.34
N LYS A 67 5.67 -7.51 14.57
CA LYS A 67 6.21 -8.68 13.84
C LYS A 67 5.84 -8.70 12.35
N THR A 68 4.95 -7.82 11.94
CA THR A 68 4.38 -7.72 10.60
C THR A 68 5.15 -6.77 9.68
N LEU A 69 5.97 -5.84 10.22
CA LEU A 69 6.85 -5.02 9.39
C LEU A 69 7.88 -5.87 8.65
N GLN A 70 8.45 -6.89 9.30
CA GLN A 70 9.40 -7.79 8.65
C GLN A 70 8.77 -8.55 7.48
N ALA A 71 7.48 -8.91 7.57
CA ALA A 71 6.75 -9.52 6.47
C ALA A 71 6.60 -8.53 5.30
N VAL A 72 6.19 -7.29 5.59
CA VAL A 72 6.14 -6.20 4.60
C VAL A 72 7.49 -6.04 3.88
N LEU A 73 8.58 -5.90 4.65
CA LEU A 73 9.92 -5.70 4.09
C LEU A 73 10.46 -6.92 3.34
N ARG A 74 10.02 -8.13 3.70
CA ARG A 74 10.36 -9.35 2.95
C ARG A 74 9.69 -9.35 1.58
N GLU A 75 8.41 -9.03 1.50
CA GLU A 75 7.70 -8.95 0.22
C GLU A 75 8.29 -7.86 -0.67
N VAL A 76 8.63 -6.70 -0.10
CA VAL A 76 9.35 -5.63 -0.82
C VAL A 76 10.65 -6.15 -1.42
N ARG A 77 11.48 -6.83 -0.63
CA ARG A 77 12.76 -7.40 -1.10
C ARG A 77 12.56 -8.42 -2.21
N VAL A 78 11.62 -9.34 -2.04
CA VAL A 78 11.32 -10.36 -3.05
C VAL A 78 10.88 -9.71 -4.36
N PHE A 79 10.05 -8.67 -4.27
CA PHE A 79 9.58 -7.99 -5.46
C PHE A 79 10.67 -7.17 -6.15
N ALA A 80 11.42 -6.37 -5.39
CA ALA A 80 12.53 -5.57 -5.92
C ALA A 80 13.65 -6.43 -6.55
N GLN A 81 13.89 -7.65 -6.04
CA GLN A 81 14.82 -8.60 -6.65
C GLN A 81 14.35 -9.13 -8.01
N LYS A 82 13.04 -9.23 -8.22
CA LYS A 82 12.46 -9.70 -9.49
C LYS A 82 12.33 -8.57 -10.51
N ASP A 83 11.92 -7.40 -10.04
CA ASP A 83 11.70 -6.22 -10.87
C ASP A 83 11.83 -4.94 -10.02
N ALA A 84 13.04 -4.38 -9.99
CA ALA A 84 13.34 -3.22 -9.17
C ALA A 84 12.56 -1.96 -9.59
N ASN A 85 12.32 -1.80 -10.89
CA ASN A 85 11.66 -0.60 -11.42
C ASN A 85 10.16 -0.62 -11.10
N ALA A 86 9.46 -1.71 -11.44
CA ALA A 86 8.05 -1.82 -11.13
C ALA A 86 7.82 -1.78 -9.60
N ALA A 87 8.69 -2.46 -8.83
CA ALA A 87 8.58 -2.49 -7.38
C ALA A 87 8.54 -1.11 -6.75
N HIS A 88 9.42 -0.18 -7.15
CA HIS A 88 9.42 1.18 -6.62
C HIS A 88 8.06 1.86 -6.81
N HIS A 89 7.59 1.93 -8.05
CA HIS A 89 6.35 2.61 -8.40
C HIS A 89 5.13 2.04 -7.68
N LEU A 90 5.10 0.73 -7.51
CA LEU A 90 3.97 0.04 -6.90
C LEU A 90 3.97 0.16 -5.39
N ILE A 91 5.13 0.04 -4.75
CA ILE A 91 5.25 0.29 -3.32
C ILE A 91 4.83 1.73 -3.01
N VAL A 92 5.24 2.71 -3.83
CA VAL A 92 4.80 4.10 -3.70
C VAL A 92 3.29 4.21 -3.85
N TYR A 93 2.71 3.63 -4.91
CA TYR A 93 1.26 3.63 -5.10
C TYR A 93 0.52 3.05 -3.90
N SER A 94 0.90 1.86 -3.43
CA SER A 94 0.25 1.19 -2.29
C SER A 94 0.33 2.01 -1.00
N LEU A 95 1.49 2.64 -0.75
CA LEU A 95 1.70 3.47 0.44
C LEU A 95 0.83 4.75 0.38
N GLU A 96 0.75 5.40 -0.77
CA GLU A 96 -0.07 6.60 -0.94
C GLU A 96 -1.57 6.28 -0.96
N ASP A 97 -2.00 5.19 -1.60
CA ASP A 97 -3.38 4.72 -1.55
C ASP A 97 -3.79 4.38 -0.12
N THR A 98 -2.94 3.66 0.62
CA THR A 98 -3.15 3.37 2.04
C THR A 98 -3.24 4.67 2.86
N ARG A 99 -2.39 5.66 2.58
CA ARG A 99 -2.43 6.97 3.23
C ARG A 99 -3.78 7.65 3.01
N GLN A 100 -4.25 7.71 1.76
CA GLN A 100 -5.53 8.34 1.43
C GLN A 100 -6.70 7.62 2.09
N HIS A 101 -6.68 6.29 2.12
CA HIS A 101 -7.67 5.52 2.86
C HIS A 101 -7.67 5.85 4.35
N LEU A 102 -6.51 5.89 5.01
CA LEU A 102 -6.42 6.27 6.43
C LEU A 102 -6.94 7.68 6.70
N LEU A 103 -6.64 8.65 5.82
CA LEU A 103 -7.15 10.01 5.93
C LEU A 103 -8.66 10.07 5.76
N SER A 104 -9.22 9.38 4.77
CA SER A 104 -10.67 9.31 4.55
C SER A 104 -11.43 8.66 5.71
N LEU A 105 -10.76 7.78 6.45
CA LEU A 105 -11.28 7.11 7.65
C LEU A 105 -11.07 7.94 8.92
N GLU A 106 -10.36 9.06 8.84
CA GLU A 106 -9.89 9.85 9.98
C GLU A 106 -9.04 9.03 10.97
N TRP A 107 -8.35 7.99 10.47
CA TRP A 107 -7.58 7.06 11.30
C TRP A 107 -6.12 7.50 11.46
N TYR A 108 -5.93 8.73 11.94
CA TYR A 108 -4.65 9.44 11.98
C TYR A 108 -3.57 8.74 12.83
N GLU A 109 -3.97 7.99 13.86
CA GLU A 109 -3.07 7.24 14.75
C GLU A 109 -2.17 6.25 14.00
N LEU A 110 -2.58 5.81 12.81
CA LEU A 110 -1.82 4.85 11.99
C LEU A 110 -0.81 5.53 11.06
N LEU A 111 -0.91 6.84 10.82
CA LEU A 111 -0.03 7.56 9.89
C LEU A 111 1.46 7.49 10.28
N PRO A 112 1.85 7.67 11.56
CA PRO A 112 3.27 7.56 11.93
C PRO A 112 3.88 6.19 11.63
N ARG A 113 3.07 5.13 11.76
CA ARG A 113 3.51 3.76 11.40
C ARG A 113 3.64 3.59 9.89
N LEU A 114 2.74 4.20 9.12
CA LEU A 114 2.81 4.20 7.67
C LEU A 114 4.08 4.91 7.18
N GLU A 115 4.44 6.05 7.77
CA GLU A 115 5.69 6.76 7.43
C GLU A 115 6.93 5.91 7.72
N LEU A 116 6.96 5.21 8.86
CA LEU A 116 8.05 4.29 9.18
C LEU A 116 8.15 3.14 8.17
N ALA A 117 7.01 2.56 7.77
CA ALA A 117 6.99 1.52 6.75
C ALA A 117 7.46 2.05 5.38
N LYS A 118 7.06 3.28 5.02
CA LYS A 118 7.48 3.96 3.80
C LYS A 118 8.99 4.13 3.75
N GLU A 119 9.60 4.67 4.81
CA GLU A 119 11.05 4.86 4.88
C GLU A 119 11.81 3.55 4.62
N HIS A 120 11.44 2.49 5.34
CA HIS A 120 12.10 1.19 5.20
C HIS A 120 11.81 0.50 3.86
N ALA A 121 10.60 0.62 3.32
CA ALA A 121 10.23 0.00 2.05
C ALA A 121 10.97 0.68 0.88
N LEU A 122 11.04 2.01 0.87
CA LEU A 122 11.73 2.77 -0.19
C LEU A 122 13.24 2.58 -0.14
N ALA A 123 13.82 2.37 1.04
CA ALA A 123 15.24 1.99 1.16
C ALA A 123 15.55 0.64 0.51
N LEU A 124 14.57 -0.26 0.39
CA LEU A 124 14.71 -1.60 -0.20
C LEU A 124 14.30 -1.65 -1.68
N ALA A 125 13.59 -0.64 -2.18
CA ALA A 125 13.15 -0.50 -3.56
C ALA A 125 13.40 0.95 -4.04
N PRO A 126 14.67 1.33 -4.24
CA PRO A 126 15.03 2.67 -4.68
C PRO A 126 14.50 2.96 -6.09
N ASP A 127 14.27 4.24 -6.38
CA ASP A 127 13.91 4.70 -7.73
C ASP A 127 15.07 4.45 -8.70
N VAL A 128 14.83 3.67 -9.76
CA VAL A 128 15.83 3.35 -10.77
C VAL A 128 15.54 4.19 -12.01
N ALA A 129 16.28 5.29 -12.16
CA ALA A 129 16.01 6.38 -13.11
C ALA A 129 15.99 5.99 -14.61
N ASP A 130 16.45 4.79 -14.99
CA ASP A 130 16.71 4.39 -16.39
C ASP A 130 15.61 3.55 -17.05
N GLN A 131 14.45 3.38 -16.41
CA GLN A 131 13.30 2.72 -17.05
C GLN A 131 12.15 3.72 -17.15
N LEU A 132 11.48 3.71 -18.32
CA LEU A 132 10.36 4.59 -18.67
C LEU A 132 9.49 4.88 -17.45
N ARG A 133 9.65 6.08 -16.88
CA ARG A 133 8.76 6.56 -15.83
C ARG A 133 7.34 6.37 -16.36
N PRO A 134 6.47 5.63 -15.66
CA PRO A 134 5.08 5.58 -16.05
C PRO A 134 4.60 7.02 -16.18
N ARG A 135 4.01 7.38 -17.32
CA ARG A 135 3.50 8.73 -17.56
C ARG A 135 2.38 8.97 -16.55
N ILE A 136 2.72 9.51 -15.39
CA ILE A 136 1.76 10.02 -14.42
C ILE A 136 1.19 11.27 -15.08
N ILE A 137 0.05 11.11 -15.77
CA ILE A 137 -0.76 12.26 -16.15
C ILE A 137 -1.30 12.81 -14.84
N GLY A 138 -0.69 13.89 -14.36
CA GLY A 138 -1.21 14.64 -13.23
C GLY A 138 -2.58 15.19 -13.58
N CYS A 139 -3.64 14.47 -13.25
CA CYS A 139 -4.99 15.02 -13.22
C CYS A 139 -5.17 15.88 -11.96
N LEU A 140 -4.32 16.90 -11.80
CA LEU A 140 -4.53 18.01 -10.87
C LEU A 140 -3.82 19.25 -11.43
N GLU A 141 -4.22 19.70 -12.62
CA GLU A 141 -4.27 21.14 -12.86
C GLU A 141 -5.63 21.61 -12.36
N ALA A 142 -5.60 22.20 -11.17
CA ALA A 142 -6.72 22.83 -10.55
C ALA A 142 -7.31 23.87 -11.50
N SER A 143 -8.58 23.67 -11.84
CA SER A 143 -9.44 24.75 -12.29
C SER A 143 -9.68 25.69 -11.10
N TYR A 144 -8.93 26.79 -11.01
CA TYR A 144 -9.32 28.02 -10.32
C TYR A 144 -8.62 29.22 -10.97
#